data_AF-A0A947VDJ1-F1
#
_entry.id   AF-A0A947VDJ1-F1
#
_cell.length_a   1.000
_cell.length_b   1.000
_cell.length_c   1.000
_cell.angle_alpha   90.00
_cell.angle_beta   90.00
_cell.angle_gamma   90.00
#
_symmetry.space_group_name_H-M   'P 1'
#
loop_
_entity.id
_entity.type
_entity.pdbx_description
1 polymer ?
#
loop_
_entity_poly.entity_id
_entity_poly.type
_entity_poly.pdbx_seq_one_letter_code
_entity_poly.pdbx_strand_id
1 'polypeptide(L)'
;SRKVYLCDNGFINNFAKISSGALFENSVFLNLKKYGKLNYYEKRSRGKIDFILNNKIAFEIKTKGASFDIKKLKKIAGSIGIKQYYLLTKEFGKKDNFIPVIEV
;
A
#
# COMPACT_ATOMS: atom_id res chain seq x y z
N SER A 1 -5.67 2.45 -15.38
CA SER A 1 -6.97 1.97 -14.87
C SER A 1 -7.36 2.80 -13.66
N ARG A 2 -8.63 3.19 -13.50
CA ARG A 2 -9.08 3.96 -12.33
C ARG A 2 -9.35 2.97 -11.19
N LYS A 3 -8.59 3.05 -10.10
CA LYS A 3 -8.86 2.21 -8.92
C LYS A 3 -10.12 2.69 -8.21
N VAL A 4 -11.01 1.77 -7.86
CA VAL A 4 -12.23 2.03 -7.07
C VAL A 4 -12.04 1.39 -5.71
N TYR A 5 -12.28 2.16 -4.65
CA TYR A 5 -12.20 1.73 -3.27
C TYR A 5 -13.56 1.89 -2.61
N LEU A 6 -13.93 0.92 -1.80
CA LEU A 6 -15.25 0.85 -1.17
C LEU A 6 -15.12 1.18 0.31
N CYS A 7 -16.12 1.85 0.86
CA CYS A 7 -16.11 2.36 2.23
C CYS A 7 -16.16 1.26 3.30
N ASP A 8 -16.58 0.05 2.94
CA ASP A 8 -16.80 -1.05 3.88
C ASP A 8 -16.37 -2.38 3.25
N ASN A 9 -15.42 -3.07 3.88
CA ASN A 9 -14.93 -4.37 3.43
C ASN A 9 -15.88 -5.54 3.72
N GLY A 10 -16.73 -5.42 4.75
CA GLY A 10 -17.73 -6.44 5.10
C GLY A 10 -18.81 -6.56 4.02
N PHE A 11 -19.26 -5.44 3.47
CA PHE A 11 -20.22 -5.46 2.37
C PHE A 11 -19.66 -6.06 1.09
N ILE A 12 -18.39 -5.80 0.77
CA ILE A 12 -17.74 -6.27 -0.47
C ILE A 12 -17.89 -7.77 -0.70
N ASN A 13 -17.63 -8.56 0.35
CA ASN A 13 -17.66 -10.03 0.25
C ASN A 13 -19.06 -10.60 0.00
N ASN A 14 -20.12 -9.83 0.29
CA ASN A 14 -21.49 -10.22 -0.03
C ASN A 14 -21.81 -10.06 -1.53
N PHE A 15 -21.13 -9.14 -2.23
CA PHE A 15 -21.38 -8.84 -3.65
C PHE A 15 -20.39 -9.51 -4.59
N ALA A 16 -19.14 -9.71 -4.17
CA ALA A 16 -18.12 -10.36 -4.98
C ALA A 16 -17.09 -11.09 -4.10
N LYS A 17 -16.65 -12.27 -4.54
CA LYS A 17 -15.50 -12.96 -3.93
C LYS A 17 -14.22 -12.23 -4.32
N ILE A 18 -13.83 -11.23 -3.52
CA ILE A 18 -12.61 -10.45 -3.72
C ILE A 18 -11.42 -11.16 -3.08
N SER A 19 -10.24 -11.05 -3.70
CA SER A 19 -9.03 -11.65 -3.16
C SER A 19 -8.64 -11.01 -1.81
N SER A 20 -8.01 -11.79 -0.94
CA SER A 20 -7.51 -11.31 0.35
C SER A 20 -6.56 -10.11 0.21
N GLY A 21 -5.76 -10.07 -0.86
CA GLY A 21 -4.88 -8.95 -1.17
C GLY A 21 -5.62 -7.67 -1.53
N ALA A 22 -6.71 -7.76 -2.31
CA ALA A 22 -7.51 -6.60 -2.68
C ALA A 22 -8.33 -6.06 -1.49
N LEU A 23 -8.86 -6.94 -0.63
CA LEU A 23 -9.48 -6.53 0.64
C LEU A 23 -8.48 -5.82 1.54
N PHE A 24 -7.26 -6.37 1.65
CA PHE A 24 -6.19 -5.77 2.44
C PHE A 24 -5.79 -4.38 1.93
N GLU A 25 -5.63 -4.23 0.61
CA GLU A 25 -5.38 -2.94 -0.03
C GLU A 25 -6.50 -1.94 0.26
N ASN A 26 -7.76 -2.35 0.20
CA ASN A 26 -8.91 -1.50 0.52
C ASN A 26 -8.92 -1.08 2.01
N SER A 27 -8.62 -2.00 2.94
CA SER A 27 -8.45 -1.66 4.37
C SER A 27 -7.37 -0.60 4.59
N VAL A 28 -6.22 -0.76 3.94
CA VAL A 28 -5.11 0.21 4.03
C VAL A 28 -5.53 1.56 3.48
N PHE A 29 -6.20 1.59 2.33
CA PHE A 29 -6.73 2.82 1.73
C PHE A 29 -7.65 3.57 2.70
N LEU A 30 -8.64 2.88 3.28
CA LEU A 30 -9.61 3.48 4.20
C LEU A 30 -8.95 4.07 5.44
N ASN A 31 -7.89 3.44 5.93
CA ASN A 31 -7.14 3.96 7.07
C ASN A 31 -6.26 5.16 6.68
N LEU A 32 -5.49 5.06 5.60
CA LEU A 32 -4.58 6.12 5.18
C LEU A 32 -5.32 7.39 4.71
N LYS A 33 -6.48 7.26 4.07
CA LYS A 33 -7.27 8.39 3.56
C LYS A 33 -7.66 9.38 4.67
N LYS A 34 -7.78 8.91 5.92
CA LYS A 34 -8.09 9.74 7.10
C LYS A 34 -6.99 10.76 7.40
N TYR A 35 -5.76 10.53 6.94
CA TYR A 35 -4.59 11.34 7.26
C TYR A 35 -4.21 12.34 6.14
N GLY A 36 -5.00 12.42 5.06
CA GLY A 36 -4.86 13.43 4.03
C GLY A 36 -4.94 12.90 2.60
N LYS A 37 -4.28 13.61 1.68
CA LYS A 37 -4.38 13.34 0.24
C LYS A 37 -3.56 12.10 -0.12
N LEU A 38 -4.24 11.09 -0.66
CA LEU A 38 -3.60 9.91 -1.24
C LEU A 38 -3.46 10.05 -2.75
N ASN A 39 -2.24 9.85 -3.25
CA ASN A 39 -1.92 9.78 -4.67
C ASN A 39 -1.39 8.39 -5.03
N TYR A 40 -1.40 8.08 -6.32
CA TYR A 40 -0.94 6.81 -6.88
C TYR A 40 0.20 7.09 -7.85
N TYR A 41 1.16 6.18 -7.93
CA TYR A 41 2.24 6.30 -8.91
C TYR A 41 2.42 5.00 -9.68
N GLU A 42 2.34 5.09 -10.99
CA GLU A 42 2.61 3.99 -11.91
C GLU A 42 3.36 4.53 -13.10
N LYS A 43 4.53 3.94 -13.39
CA LYS A 43 5.30 4.25 -14.60
C LYS A 43 5.52 2.98 -15.38
N ARG A 44 5.12 3.00 -16.65
CA ARG A 44 5.02 1.86 -17.58
C ARG A 44 6.20 0.88 -17.56
N SER A 45 7.42 1.34 -17.24
CA SER A 45 8.63 0.51 -17.14
C SER A 45 9.38 0.60 -15.81
N ARG A 46 9.04 1.53 -14.91
CA ARG A 46 9.83 1.80 -13.69
C ARG A 46 9.17 1.33 -12.39
N GLY A 47 7.99 0.72 -12.48
CA GLY A 47 7.29 0.14 -11.33
C GLY A 47 6.17 1.04 -10.80
N LYS A 48 5.65 0.64 -9.65
CA LYS A 48 4.43 1.16 -9.02
C LYS A 48 4.70 1.48 -7.55
N ILE A 49 4.04 2.51 -7.05
CA ILE A 49 3.84 2.76 -5.62
C ILE A 49 2.33 2.76 -5.39
N ASP A 50 1.85 1.95 -4.45
CA ASP A 50 0.42 1.77 -4.24
C ASP A 50 -0.22 3.05 -3.71
N PHE A 51 0.38 3.68 -2.70
CA PHE A 51 -0.10 4.93 -2.12
C PHE A 51 1.03 5.91 -1.81
N ILE A 52 0.77 7.18 -2.04
CA ILE A 52 1.62 8.29 -1.62
C ILE A 52 0.77 9.24 -0.77
N LEU A 53 1.05 9.31 0.52
CA LEU A 53 0.35 10.19 1.46
C LEU A 53 0.99 11.58 1.46
N ASN A 54 0.18 12.60 1.21
CA ASN A 54 0.53 14.01 1.25
C ASN A 54 1.78 14.37 0.41
N ASN A 55 2.05 13.61 -0.66
CA ASN A 55 3.29 13.71 -1.47
C ASN A 55 4.60 13.56 -0.68
N LYS A 56 4.54 12.94 0.51
CA LYS A 56 5.67 12.87 1.45
C LYS A 56 6.07 11.45 1.81
N ILE A 57 5.12 10.52 1.89
CA ILE A 57 5.34 9.14 2.36
C ILE A 57 4.81 8.16 1.33
N ALA A 58 5.67 7.24 0.88
CA ALA A 58 5.32 6.18 -0.07
C ALA A 58 5.02 4.86 0.66
N PHE A 59 3.97 4.17 0.23
CA PHE A 59 3.57 2.87 0.76
C PHE A 59 3.43 1.86 -0.38
N GLU A 60 3.99 0.68 -0.18
CA GLU A 60 3.71 -0.53 -0.97
C GLU A 60 3.04 -1.56 -0.08
N ILE A 61 2.08 -2.31 -0.62
CA ILE A 61 1.21 -3.19 0.17
C ILE A 61 1.44 -4.62 -0.30
N LYS A 62 1.68 -5.50 0.67
CA LYS A 62 1.87 -6.94 0.41
C LYS A 62 1.21 -7.76 1.50
N THR A 63 0.69 -8.93 1.16
CA THR A 63 0.32 -9.91 2.20
C THR A 63 1.57 -10.34 2.97
N LYS A 64 2.64 -10.70 2.25
CA LYS A 64 3.96 -11.03 2.77
C LYS A 64 5.03 -10.20 2.09
N GLY A 65 5.86 -9.52 2.86
CA GLY A 65 6.95 -8.70 2.33
C GLY A 65 8.31 -9.41 2.32
N ALA A 66 9.15 -9.03 1.38
CA ALA A 66 10.53 -9.49 1.26
C ALA A 66 11.51 -8.31 1.18
N SER A 67 12.78 -8.57 1.49
CA SER A 67 13.81 -7.51 1.54
C SER A 67 14.09 -6.89 0.16
N PHE A 68 13.72 -7.58 -0.93
CA PHE A 68 13.81 -7.00 -2.27
C PHE A 68 12.69 -5.99 -2.54
N ASP A 69 11.50 -6.14 -1.93
CA ASP A 69 10.37 -5.22 -2.10
C ASP A 69 10.76 -3.83 -1.59
N ILE A 70 11.31 -3.76 -0.36
CA ILE A 70 11.71 -2.47 0.22
C ILE A 70 12.86 -1.81 -0.56
N LYS A 71 13.80 -2.59 -1.10
CA LYS A 71 14.88 -2.06 -1.97
C LYS A 71 14.31 -1.48 -3.27
N LYS A 72 13.34 -2.16 -3.87
CA LYS A 72 12.63 -1.69 -5.06
C LYS A 72 11.84 -0.41 -4.75
N LEU A 73 11.06 -0.40 -3.67
CA LEU A 73 10.29 0.78 -3.25
C LEU A 73 11.22 1.98 -3.01
N LYS A 74 12.33 1.80 -2.30
CA LYS A 74 13.36 2.83 -2.09
C LYS A 74 13.82 3.45 -3.42
N LYS A 75 14.14 2.62 -4.42
CA LYS A 75 14.61 3.09 -5.73
C LYS A 75 13.54 3.90 -6.45
N ILE A 76 12.28 3.45 -6.41
CA ILE A 76 11.17 4.14 -7.09
C ILE A 76 10.84 5.46 -6.38
N ALA A 77 10.67 5.43 -5.05
CA ALA A 77 10.40 6.61 -4.23
C ALA A 77 11.51 7.67 -4.38
N GLY A 78 12.78 7.25 -4.34
CA GLY A 78 13.92 8.14 -4.57
C GLY A 78 13.90 8.79 -5.96
N SER A 79 13.47 8.06 -7.00
CA SER A 79 13.38 8.59 -8.37
C SER A 79 12.34 9.71 -8.55
N ILE A 80 11.42 9.86 -7.59
CA ILE A 80 10.39 10.92 -7.55
C ILE A 80 10.57 11.86 -6.35
N GLY A 81 11.74 11.84 -5.71
CA GLY A 81 12.09 12.75 -4.61
C GLY A 81 11.49 12.42 -3.24
N ILE A 82 10.88 11.24 -3.07
CA ILE A 82 10.27 10.82 -1.81
C ILE A 82 11.29 10.05 -0.96
N LYS A 83 11.55 10.56 0.25
CA LYS A 83 12.56 9.99 1.18
C LYS A 83 11.96 9.00 2.20
N GLN A 84 10.69 9.13 2.54
CA GLN A 84 10.02 8.25 3.50
C GLN A 84 9.22 7.18 2.77
N TYR A 85 9.49 5.92 3.07
CA TYR A 85 8.83 4.80 2.41
C TYR A 85 8.73 3.58 3.34
N TYR A 86 7.60 2.89 3.28
CA TYR A 86 7.27 1.75 4.14
C TYR A 86 6.59 0.65 3.35
N LEU A 87 6.86 -0.60 3.73
CA LEU A 87 6.14 -1.76 3.25
C LEU A 87 5.08 -2.14 4.30
N LEU A 88 3.81 -2.05 3.92
CA LEU A 88 2.69 -2.44 4.77
C LEU A 88 2.39 -3.93 4.54
N THR A 89 2.57 -4.76 5.57
CA THR A 89 2.42 -6.21 5.45
C THR A 89 1.29 -6.75 6.32
N LYS A 90 0.53 -7.72 5.80
CA LYS A 90 -0.47 -8.44 6.61
C LYS A 90 0.20 -9.44 7.54
N GLU A 91 1.16 -10.19 7.02
CA GLU A 91 1.97 -11.12 7.81
C GLU A 91 3.04 -10.34 8.58
N PHE A 92 3.26 -10.74 9.83
CA PHE A 92 4.31 -10.17 10.67
C PHE A 92 5.69 -10.60 10.16
N GLY A 93 6.58 -9.63 9.99
CA GLY A 93 7.98 -9.87 9.68
C GLY A 93 8.84 -8.81 10.36
N LYS A 94 9.78 -9.22 11.21
CA LYS A 94 10.71 -8.32 11.90
C LYS A 94 11.78 -7.83 10.92
N LYS A 95 11.53 -6.71 10.24
CA LYS A 95 12.45 -6.06 9.30
C LYS A 95 12.28 -4.54 9.34
N ASP A 96 13.35 -3.81 9.07
CA ASP A 96 13.30 -2.36 9.00
C ASP A 96 12.35 -1.90 7.88
N ASN A 97 11.59 -0.84 8.17
CA ASN A 97 10.56 -0.24 7.31
C ASN A 97 9.38 -1.16 6.94
N PHE A 98 9.24 -2.31 7.60
CA PHE A 98 8.04 -3.13 7.50
C PHE A 98 7.11 -2.73 8.64
N ILE A 99 5.88 -2.38 8.29
CA ILE A 99 4.83 -2.09 9.27
C ILE A 99 3.81 -3.21 9.15
N PRO A 100 3.73 -4.11 10.16
CA PRO A 100 2.65 -5.08 10.21
C PRO A 100 1.34 -4.33 10.44
N VAL A 101 0.37 -4.58 9.56
CA VAL A 101 -0.99 -4.03 9.69
C VAL A 101 -1.81 -5.03 10.47
N ILE A 102 -1.79 -4.88 11.78
CA ILE A 102 -2.60 -5.64 12.73
C ILE A 102 -3.95 -4.96 12.94
N GLU A 103 -5.01 -5.76 13.09
CA GLU A 103 -6.26 -5.26 13.68
C GLU A 103 -5.97 -4.97 15.16
N VAL A 104 -6.32 -3.76 15.61
CA VAL A 104 -6.25 -3.33 17.02
C VAL A 104 -7.66 -3.26 17.55
#